data_AF-A0AAV6C594-F1
#
_entry.id   AF-A0AAV6C594-F1
#
_cell.length_a   1.000
_cell.length_b   1.000
_cell.length_c   1.000
_cell.angle_alpha   90.00
_cell.angle_beta   90.00
_cell.angle_gamma   90.00
#
_symmetry.space_group_name_H-M   'P 1'
#
loop_
_entity.id
_entity.type
_entity.pdbx_description
1 polymer ?
#
loop_
_entity_poly.entity_id
_entity_poly.type
_entity_poly.pdbx_seq_one_letter_code
_entity_poly.pdbx_strand_id
1 'polypeptide(L)' 'MKNQLERRYGLGHLHFITFSCYRRLPLLGAAPACNEFLQILSEVRDCYNFAPRSVAFL' A
#
# COMPACT_ATOMS: atom_id res chain seq x y z
N MET A 1 -24.33 -5.60 10.62
CA MET A 1 -23.35 -5.24 11.68
C MET A 1 -22.25 -4.41 11.03
N LYS A 2 -21.97 -3.19 11.52
CA LYS A 2 -20.75 -2.48 11.12
C LYS A 2 -19.59 -3.23 11.76
N ASN A 3 -18.87 -4.05 11.00
CA ASN A 3 -17.56 -4.51 11.43
C ASN A 3 -16.69 -3.27 11.52
N GLN A 4 -16.51 -2.75 12.73
CA GLN A 4 -15.64 -1.61 12.96
C GLN A 4 -14.23 -2.04 12.56
N LEU A 5 -13.60 -1.25 11.70
CA LEU A 5 -12.23 -1.54 11.27
C LEU A 5 -11.30 -1.22 12.44
N GLU A 6 -10.89 -2.25 13.17
CA GLU A 6 -9.94 -2.15 14.27
C GLU A 6 -8.51 -2.19 13.71
N ARG A 7 -7.73 -1.14 13.96
CA ARG A 7 -6.30 -1.11 13.65
C ARG A 7 -5.53 -1.71 14.82
N ARG A 8 -4.85 -2.84 14.58
CA ARG A 8 -3.98 -3.51 15.57
C ARG A 8 -2.52 -3.24 15.27
N TYR A 9 -1.74 -2.87 16.29
CA TYR A 9 -0.32 -2.53 16.19
C TYR A 9 0.54 -3.37 17.15
N GLY A 10 1.86 -3.35 16.96
CA GLY A 10 2.83 -3.73 18.01
C GLY A 10 3.23 -5.21 18.11
N LEU A 11 2.70 -6.10 17.25
CA LEU A 11 2.98 -7.53 17.32
C LEU A 11 4.05 -8.03 16.32
N GLY A 12 4.67 -7.12 15.55
CA GLY A 12 5.65 -7.50 14.51
C GLY A 12 5.06 -8.35 13.37
N HIS A 13 3.72 -8.36 13.24
CA HIS A 13 3.03 -9.14 12.24
C HIS A 13 3.19 -8.55 10.83
N LEU A 14 3.19 -9.43 9.83
CA LEU A 14 3.02 -9.03 8.45
C LEU A 14 1.55 -8.67 8.20
N HIS A 15 1.31 -7.43 7.81
CA HIS A 15 -0.02 -6.93 7.48
C HIS A 15 -0.19 -6.82 5.96
N PHE A 16 -1.30 -7.33 5.45
CA PHE A 16 -1.72 -7.08 4.07
C PHE A 16 -2.51 -5.78 4.02
N ILE A 17 -2.02 -4.82 3.23
CA ILE A 17 -2.69 -3.54 2.99
C ILE A 17 -3.14 -3.51 1.54
N THR A 18 -4.44 -3.43 1.33
CA THR A 18 -5.04 -3.23 0.00
C THR A 18 -5.52 -1.80 -0.13
N PHE A 19 -5.32 -1.20 -1.29
CA PHE A 19 -5.90 0.08 -1.63
C PHE A 19 -6.47 0.03 -3.05
N SER A 20 -7.27 1.03 -3.39
CA SER A 20 -7.74 1.26 -4.74
C SER A 20 -7.53 2.72 -5.08
N CYS A 21 -7.25 3.03 -6.34
CA CYS A 21 -7.27 4.41 -6.81
C CYS A 21 -8.64 5.05 -6.54
N TYR A 22 -8.65 6.37 -6.31
CA TYR A 22 -9.88 7.12 -6.10
C TYR A 22 -10.88 6.85 -7.25
N ARG A 23 -12.14 6.58 -6.90
CA ARG A 23 -13.21 6.16 -7.83
C ARG A 23 -12.90 4.91 -8.65
N ARG A 24 -11.94 4.07 -8.23
CA ARG A 24 -11.49 2.86 -8.96
C ARG A 24 -11.02 3.15 -10.38
N LEU A 25 -10.48 4.34 -10.61
CA LEU A 25 -9.89 4.68 -11.89
C LEU A 25 -8.60 3.86 -12.12
N PRO A 26 -8.30 3.43 -13.36
CA PRO A 26 -7.13 2.61 -13.66
C PRO A 26 -5.83 3.43 -13.75
N LEU A 27 -5.57 4.30 -12.76
CA LEU A 27 -4.42 5.23 -12.77
C LEU A 27 -3.07 4.51 -12.69
N LEU A 28 -3.06 3.29 -12.16
CA LEU A 28 -1.90 2.41 -12.09
C LEU A 28 -1.96 1.30 -13.15
N GLY A 29 -2.73 1.48 -14.23
CA GLY A 29 -2.85 0.49 -15.30
C GLY A 29 -1.66 0.46 -16.28
N ALA A 30 -0.75 1.44 -16.20
CA ALA A 30 0.40 1.56 -17.07
C ALA A 30 1.71 1.35 -16.29
N ALA A 31 2.68 0.65 -16.89
CA ALA A 31 3.96 0.35 -16.25
C ALA A 31 4.72 1.59 -15.72
N PRO A 32 4.76 2.74 -16.43
CA PRO A 32 5.40 3.95 -15.90
C PRO A 32 4.75 4.47 -14.62
N ALA A 33 3.42 4.43 -14.54
CA ALA A 33 2.69 4.88 -13.35
C ALA A 33 2.93 3.96 -12.14
N CYS A 34 3.01 2.65 -12.37
CA CYS A 34 3.41 1.70 -11.32
C CYS A 34 4.84 1.97 -10.82
N ASN A 35 5.77 2.25 -11.73
CA ASN A 35 7.16 2.52 -11.36
C ASN A 35 7.29 3.80 -10.52
N GLU A 36 6.60 4.87 -10.90
CA GLU A 36 6.57 6.13 -10.15
C GLU A 36 5.97 5.91 -8.74
N PHE A 37 4.85 5.17 -8.65
CA PHE A 37 4.27 4.80 -7.36
C PHE A 37 5.25 3.99 -6.49
N LEU A 38 5.98 3.02 -7.07
CA LEU A 38 6.96 2.21 -6.34
C LEU A 38 8.15 3.05 -5.85
N GLN A 39 8.58 4.05 -6.61
CA GLN A 39 9.62 5.00 -6.18
C GLN A 39 9.16 5.77 -4.95
N ILE A 40 7.98 6.39 -5.00
CA ILE A 40 7.42 7.14 -3.87
C ILE A 40 7.23 6.21 -2.66
N LEU A 41 6.71 4.99 -2.87
CA LEU A 41 6.53 4.04 -1.77
C LEU A 41 7.86 3.65 -1.11
N SER A 42 8.94 3.56 -1.90
CA SER A 42 10.29 3.34 -1.38
C SER A 42 10.78 4.52 -0.53
N GLU A 43 10.53 5.75 -0.95
CA GLU A 43 10.89 6.94 -0.16
C GLU A 43 10.12 6.98 1.16
N VAL A 44 8.82 6.69 1.13
CA VAL A 44 7.99 6.64 2.35
C VAL A 44 8.48 5.52 3.28
N ARG A 45 8.94 4.37 2.75
CA ARG A 45 9.54 3.30 3.57
C ARG A 45 10.68 3.86 4.39
N ASP A 46 11.56 4.62 3.74
CA ASP A 46 12.77 5.14 4.37
C ASP A 46 12.42 6.25 5.38
N CYS A 47 11.40 7.09 5.11
CA CYS A 47 10.94 8.13 6.04
C CYS A 47 10.25 7.59 7.29
N TYR A 48 9.46 6.52 7.17
CA TYR A 48 8.61 6.02 8.25
C TYR A 48 9.07 4.68 8.83
N ASN A 49 10.21 4.16 8.35
CA ASN A 49 10.79 2.89 8.79
C ASN A 49 9.78 1.71 8.70
N PHE A 50 8.85 1.75 7.75
CA PHE A 50 7.89 0.68 7.51
C PHE A 50 8.41 -0.20 6.38
N ALA A 51 8.56 -1.51 6.58
CA ALA A 51 9.22 -2.41 5.62
C ALA A 51 8.21 -3.26 4.83
N PRO A 52 7.65 -2.77 3.69
CA PRO A 52 6.78 -3.59 2.86
C PRO A 52 7.58 -4.75 2.27
N ARG A 53 7.06 -5.98 2.39
CA ARG A 53 7.74 -7.18 1.91
C ARG A 53 7.59 -7.38 0.39
N SER A 54 6.42 -7.06 -0.14
CA SER A 54 6.07 -7.23 -1.55
C SER A 54 4.91 -6.31 -1.92
N VAL A 55 4.86 -5.87 -3.18
CA VAL A 55 3.79 -5.04 -3.75
C VAL A 55 3.28 -5.72 -5.01
N ALA A 56 1.96 -5.79 -5.17
CA ALA A 56 1.30 -6.31 -6.36
C ALA A 56 0.21 -5.33 -6.81
N PHE A 57 0.08 -5.19 -8.13
CA PHE A 57 -0.99 -4.43 -8.77
C PHE A 57 -1.93 -5.43 -9.44
N LEU A 58 -3.24 -5.23 -9.27
CA LEU A 58 -4.31 -6.09 -9.79
C LEU A 58 -5.04 -5.42 -10.94
#